data_AF-A0A9Q3W500-F1
#
_entry.id   AF-A0A9Q3W500-F1
#
_cell.length_a   1.000
_cell.length_b   1.000
_cell.length_c   1.000
_cell.angle_alpha   90.00
_cell.angle_beta   90.00
_cell.angle_gamma   90.00
#
_symmetry.space_group_name_H-M   'P 1'
#
loop_
_entity.id
_entity.type
_entity.pdbx_description
1 polymer ?
#
loop_
_entity_poly.entity_id
_entity_poly.type
_entity_poly.pdbx_seq_one_letter_code
_entity_poly.pdbx_strand_id
1 'polypeptide(L)'
;MSRYLKLLEQSLAAIAVAAVLAMMLLVSLDVIARYLFKAPLTFQYNLTEDYLMVIMVALALPWAERRGVFIRLTPFHRFMSPAVRRCLYAFNNLLVALMLLAMT
;
A
#
# COMPACT_ATOMS: atom_id res chain seq x y z
N MET A 1 10.07 -4.24 -22.77
CA MET A 1 10.32 -3.69 -21.42
C MET A 1 11.76 -3.24 -21.33
N SER A 2 12.04 -1.94 -21.36
CA SER A 2 13.41 -1.42 -21.38
C SER A 2 14.16 -1.79 -20.08
N ARG A 3 15.46 -2.06 -20.19
CA ARG A 3 16.31 -2.51 -19.06
C ARG A 3 16.30 -1.54 -17.88
N TYR A 4 16.13 -0.25 -18.17
CA TYR A 4 16.01 0.83 -17.18
C TYR A 4 14.79 0.71 -16.28
N LEU A 5 13.61 0.38 -16.82
CA LEU A 5 12.40 0.19 -16.00
C LEU A 5 12.56 -0.97 -15.02
N LYS A 6 13.20 -2.08 -15.44
CA LYS A 6 13.42 -3.22 -14.55
C LYS A 6 14.36 -2.88 -13.39
N LEU A 7 15.40 -2.10 -13.65
CA LEU A 7 16.33 -1.65 -12.62
C LEU A 7 15.64 -0.72 -11.62
N LEU A 8 14.80 0.20 -12.12
CA LEU A 8 14.01 1.10 -11.29
C LEU A 8 13.00 0.32 -10.42
N GLU A 9 12.26 -0.61 -11.00
CA GLU A 9 11.35 -1.49 -10.25
C GLU A 9 12.07 -2.24 -9.12
N GLN A 10 13.28 -2.75 -9.40
CA GLN A 10 14.07 -3.50 -8.42
C GLN A 10 14.61 -2.60 -7.31
N SER A 11 15.06 -1.39 -7.62
CA SER A 11 15.54 -0.44 -6.60
C SER A 11 14.39 0.03 -5.71
N LEU A 12 13.22 0.33 -6.28
CA LEU A 12 12.02 0.67 -5.53
C LEU A 12 11.60 -0.48 -4.60
N ALA A 13 11.59 -1.72 -5.11
CA ALA A 13 11.29 -2.89 -4.31
C ALA A 13 12.30 -3.09 -3.16
N ALA A 14 13.59 -2.83 -3.40
CA ALA A 14 14.61 -2.91 -2.36
C ALA A 14 14.39 -1.87 -1.25
N ILE A 15 14.01 -0.64 -1.61
CA ILE A 15 13.65 0.42 -0.65
C ILE A 15 12.41 0.01 0.16
N ALA A 16 11.39 -0.57 -0.49
CA ALA A 16 10.21 -1.05 0.20
C ALA A 16 10.54 -2.14 1.23
N VAL A 17 11.40 -3.11 0.88
CA VAL A 17 11.88 -4.15 1.80
C VAL A 17 12.64 -3.53 2.98
N ALA A 18 13.51 -2.54 2.71
CA ALA A 18 14.23 -1.83 3.78
C ALA A 18 13.27 -1.10 4.74
N ALA A 19 12.20 -0.49 4.21
CA ALA A 19 11.16 0.14 5.04
C ALA A 19 10.47 -0.89 5.95
N VAL A 20 10.14 -2.10 5.46
CA VAL A 20 9.57 -3.16 6.30
C VAL A 20 10.51 -3.60 7.40
N LEU A 21 11.78 -3.81 7.07
CA LEU A 21 12.79 -4.21 8.07
C LEU A 21 12.96 -3.13 9.15
N ALA A 22 12.96 -1.85 8.73
CA ALA A 22 12.97 -0.73 9.67
C ALA A 22 11.73 -0.72 10.57
N MET A 23 10.54 -0.99 10.04
CA MET A 23 9.32 -1.13 10.85
C MET A 23 9.45 -2.27 11.86
N MET A 24 9.93 -3.45 11.45
CA MET A 24 10.11 -4.59 12.35
C MET A 24 11.09 -4.29 13.49
N LEU A 25 12.19 -3.58 13.18
CA LEU A 25 13.16 -3.14 14.19
C LEU A 25 12.55 -2.11 15.13
N LEU A 26 11.85 -1.10 14.61
CA LEU A 26 11.19 -0.07 15.41
C LEU A 26 10.17 -0.70 16.37
N VAL A 27 9.29 -1.57 15.88
CA VAL A 27 8.31 -2.28 16.71
C VAL A 27 9.00 -3.10 17.80
N SER A 28 10.09 -3.79 17.47
CA SER A 28 10.85 -4.56 18.47
C SER A 28 11.50 -3.64 19.52
N LEU A 29 12.03 -2.48 19.10
CA LEU A 29 12.59 -1.48 19.99
C LEU A 29 11.51 -0.84 20.88
N ASP A 30 10.28 -0.63 20.40
CA ASP A 30 9.17 -0.17 21.27
C ASP A 30 8.96 -1.12 22.43
N VAL A 31 8.93 -2.41 22.11
CA VAL A 31 8.63 -3.46 23.07
C VAL A 31 9.72 -3.46 24.13
N ILE A 32 10.99 -3.43 23.71
CA ILE A 32 12.14 -3.31 24.60
C ILE A 32 12.05 -2.03 25.44
N ALA A 33 11.77 -0.88 24.82
CA ALA A 33 11.67 0.41 25.50
C ALA A 33 10.57 0.42 26.57
N ARG A 34 9.41 -0.15 26.24
CA ARG A 34 8.26 -0.26 27.13
C ARG A 34 8.53 -1.18 28.31
N TYR A 35 9.23 -2.30 28.10
CA TYR A 35 9.53 -3.25 29.17
C TYR A 35 10.69 -2.82 30.07
N LEU A 36 11.78 -2.27 29.50
CA LEU A 36 12.97 -1.87 30.27
C LEU A 36 12.86 -0.47 30.86
N PHE A 37 12.34 0.49 30.09
CA PHE A 37 12.35 1.91 30.46
C PHE A 37 10.96 2.43 30.87
N LYS A 38 9.92 1.60 30.79
CA LYS A 38 8.50 1.97 31.04
C LYS A 38 8.03 3.18 30.22
N ALA A 39 8.76 3.52 29.16
CA ALA A 39 8.53 4.69 28.32
C ALA A 39 8.36 4.20 26.87
N PRO A 40 7.12 4.19 26.34
CA PRO A 40 6.89 3.83 24.94
C PRO A 40 7.46 4.89 24.00
N LEU A 41 7.90 4.48 22.82
CA LEU A 41 8.41 5.39 21.79
C LEU A 41 7.23 6.11 21.13
N THR A 42 6.87 7.29 21.65
CA THR A 42 5.72 8.08 21.15
C THR A 42 5.84 8.46 19.67
N PHE A 43 7.07 8.60 19.16
CA PHE A 43 7.31 8.91 17.74
C PHE A 43 7.13 7.71 16.80
N GLN A 44 7.25 6.48 17.30
CA GLN A 44 7.24 5.29 16.45
C GLN A 44 5.93 5.14 15.69
N TYR A 45 4.81 5.44 16.33
CA TYR A 45 3.49 5.25 15.74
C TYR A 45 3.33 6.11 14.48
N ASN A 46 3.55 7.42 14.61
CA ASN A 46 3.49 8.37 13.49
C ASN A 46 4.51 8.02 12.40
N LEU A 47 5.74 7.63 12.78
CA LEU A 47 6.76 7.26 11.80
C LEU A 47 6.35 6.02 10.99
N THR A 48 5.74 5.04 11.64
CA THR A 48 5.37 3.77 11.02
C THR A 48 4.15 3.95 10.11
N GLU A 49 3.08 4.54 10.62
CA GLU A 49 1.82 4.69 9.89
C GLU A 49 1.91 5.74 8.78
N ASP A 50 2.42 6.93 9.08
CA ASP A 50 2.36 8.05 8.13
C ASP A 50 3.43 7.95 7.03
N TYR A 51 4.56 7.27 7.30
CA TYR A 51 5.71 7.26 6.40
C TYR A 51 6.11 5.86 5.95
N LEU A 52 6.50 4.96 6.86
CA LEU A 52 7.10 3.68 6.46
C LEU A 52 6.09 2.76 5.77
N MET A 53 4.83 2.74 6.21
CA MET A 53 3.77 1.99 5.53
C MET A 53 3.49 2.54 4.14
N VAL A 54 3.42 3.88 4.00
CA VAL A 54 3.20 4.53 2.70
C VAL A 54 4.33 4.22 1.73
N ILE A 55 5.58 4.34 2.18
CA ILE A 55 6.77 4.02 1.39
C ILE A 55 6.75 2.54 0.99
N MET A 56 6.51 1.63 1.94
CA MET A 56 6.44 0.20 1.67
C MET A 56 5.41 -0.12 0.59
N VAL A 57 4.17 0.32 0.77
CA VAL A 57 3.06 -0.04 -0.12
C VAL A 57 3.27 0.58 -1.50
N ALA A 58 3.53 1.88 -1.58
CA ALA A 58 3.64 2.59 -2.84
C ALA A 58 4.82 2.09 -3.69
N LEU A 59 5.98 1.83 -3.07
CA LEU A 59 7.18 1.41 -3.80
C LEU A 59 7.19 -0.10 -4.11
N ALA A 60 6.53 -0.94 -3.31
CA ALA A 60 6.42 -2.38 -3.61
C ALA A 60 5.42 -2.68 -4.73
N LEU A 61 4.44 -1.79 -4.95
CA LEU A 61 3.31 -2.04 -5.84
C LEU A 61 3.69 -2.42 -7.29
N PRO A 62 4.60 -1.70 -7.99
CA PRO A 62 4.95 -2.04 -9.38
C PRO A 62 5.56 -3.43 -9.51
N TRP A 63 6.39 -3.81 -8.53
CA TRP A 63 7.06 -5.10 -8.50
C TRP A 63 6.08 -6.23 -8.18
N ALA A 64 5.15 -6.01 -7.24
CA ALA A 64 4.13 -6.98 -6.83
C ALA A 64 3.11 -7.23 -7.97
N GLU A 65 2.69 -6.17 -8.65
CA GLU A 65 1.85 -6.26 -9.84
C GLU A 65 2.51 -7.08 -10.94
N ARG A 66 3.78 -6.80 -11.25
CA ARG A 66 4.51 -7.52 -12.30
C ARG A 66 4.67 -9.02 -12.00
N ARG A 67 4.84 -9.39 -10.73
CA ARG A 67 4.92 -10.79 -10.30
C ARG A 67 3.55 -11.48 -10.22
N GLY A 68 2.46 -10.74 -10.39
CA GLY A 68 1.11 -11.30 -10.28
C GLY A 68 0.79 -11.78 -8.87
N VAL A 69 1.37 -11.14 -7.85
CA VAL A 69 1.16 -11.51 -6.43
C VAL A 69 -0.28 -11.27 -6.02
N PHE A 70 -0.91 -10.22 -6.54
CA PHE A 70 -2.32 -9.95 -6.33
C PHE A 70 -3.19 -10.83 -7.22
N ILE A 71 -4.26 -11.38 -6.65
CA ILE A 71 -5.24 -12.19 -7.38
C ILE A 71 -5.84 -11.32 -8.48
N ARG A 72 -5.44 -11.57 -9.72
CA ARG A 72 -6.00 -10.90 -10.88
C ARG A 72 -7.35 -11.54 -11.20
N LEU A 73 -8.44 -10.82 -10.91
CA LEU A 73 -9.82 -11.17 -11.32
C LEU A 73 -10.04 -11.02 -12.85
N THR A 74 -9.05 -11.43 -13.64
CA THR A 74 -9.05 -11.40 -15.11
C THR A 74 -10.29 -12.08 -15.74
N PRO A 75 -10.84 -13.21 -15.22
CA PRO A 75 -12.03 -13.79 -15.82
C PRO A 75 -13.33 -13.05 -15.48
N PHE A 76 -13.38 -12.24 -14.41
CA PHE A 76 -14.64 -11.63 -13.94
C PHE A 76 -15.16 -10.56 -14.92
N HIS A 77 -14.26 -9.82 -15.58
CA HIS A 77 -14.63 -8.80 -16.57
C HIS A 77 -15.27 -9.42 -17.83
N ARG A 78 -14.99 -10.68 -18.18
CA ARG A 78 -15.59 -11.33 -19.36
C ARG A 78 -17.05 -11.76 -19.13
N PHE A 79 -17.48 -11.92 -17.88
CA PHE A 79 -18.86 -12.29 -17.53
C PHE A 79 -19.76 -11.07 -17.25
N MET A 80 -19.21 -9.86 -17.17
CA MET A 80 -19.98 -8.65 -16.91
C MET A 80 -20.65 -8.11 -18.18
N SER A 81 -21.98 -8.14 -18.19
CA SER A 81 -22.78 -7.50 -19.23
C SER A 81 -22.61 -5.96 -19.18
N PRO A 82 -22.72 -5.26 -20.32
CA PRO A 82 -22.53 -3.80 -20.40
C PRO A 82 -23.50 -3.01 -19.50
N ALA A 83 -24.64 -3.58 -19.11
CA ALA A 83 -25.59 -2.98 -18.18
C ALA A 83 -25.06 -2.93 -16.74
N VAL A 84 -24.48 -4.04 -16.28
CA VAL A 84 -23.88 -4.12 -14.93
C VAL A 84 -22.69 -3.16 -14.81
N ARG A 85 -21.90 -3.02 -15.88
CA ARG A 85 -20.79 -2.07 -15.94
C ARG A 85 -21.26 -0.63 -15.77
N ARG A 86 -22.37 -0.23 -16.42
CA ARG A 86 -22.94 1.12 -16.28
C ARG A 86 -23.47 1.38 -14.87
N CYS A 87 -24.17 0.42 -14.25
CA CYS A 87 -24.60 0.57 -12.86
C CYS A 87 -23.42 0.74 -11.90
N LEU A 88 -22.36 -0.07 -12.07
CA LEU A 88 -21.14 0.06 -11.25
C LEU A 88 -20.45 1.41 -11.44
N TYR A 89 -20.35 1.92 -12.67
CA TYR A 89 -19.78 3.25 -12.89
C TYR A 89 -20.63 4.37 -12.29
N ALA A 90 -21.96 4.29 -12.45
CA ALA A 90 -22.86 5.26 -11.85
C ALA A 90 -22.76 5.26 -10.32
N PHE A 91 -22.76 4.07 -9.71
CA PHE A 91 -22.61 3.89 -8.27
C PHE A 91 -21.24 4.39 -7.77
N ASN A 92 -20.16 4.03 -8.46
CA ASN A 92 -18.82 4.51 -8.12
C ASN A 92 -18.72 6.04 -8.21
N ASN A 93 -19.28 6.65 -9.26
CA ASN A 93 -19.26 8.11 -9.42
C ASN A 93 -20.05 8.82 -8.31
N LEU A 94 -21.15 8.21 -7.86
CA LEU A 94 -21.97 8.72 -6.76
C LEU A 94 -21.22 8.64 -5.43
N LEU A 95 -20.54 7.52 -5.16
CA LEU A 95 -19.67 7.37 -3.98
C LEU A 95 -18.51 8.37 -3.98
N VAL A 96 -17.85 8.58 -5.11
CA VAL A 96 -16.75 9.54 -5.24
C VAL A 96 -17.24 10.97 -4.99
N ALA A 97 -18.39 11.35 -5.58
CA ALA A 97 -19.00 12.66 -5.33
C ALA A 97 -19.35 12.87 -3.84
N LEU A 98 -19.86 11.82 -3.17
CA LEU A 98 -20.21 11.87 -1.75
C LEU A 98 -18.97 11.97 -0.85
N MET A 99 -17.88 11.25 -1.17
CA MET A 99 -16.61 11.37 -0.44
C MET A 99 -16.01 12.77 -0.57
N LEU A 100 -16.02 13.36 -1.77
CA LEU A 100 -15.49 14.71 -1.99
C LEU A 100 -16.26 15.75 -1.17
N LEU A 101 -17.59 15.63 -1.09
CA LEU A 101 -18.43 16.49 -0.24
C LEU A 101 -18.19 16.29 1.26
N ALA A 102 -17.81 15.09 1.69
CA ALA A 102 -17.52 14.81 3.10
C ALA A 102 -16.14 15.31 3.56
N MET A 103 -15.25 15.58 2.61
CA MET A 103 -13.86 15.99 2.87
C MET A 103 -13.64 17.51 2.79
N THR A 104 -14.62 18.26 2.28
CA THR A 104 -14.68 19.74 2.27
C THR A 104 -15.38 20.28 3.50
#